data_AF-A0A177TSR4-F1
#
_entry.id   AF-A0A177TSR4-F1
#
_cell.length_a   1.000
_cell.length_b   1.000
_cell.length_c   1.000
_cell.angle_alpha   90.00
_cell.angle_beta   90.00
_cell.angle_gamma   90.00
#
_symmetry.space_group_name_H-M   'P 1'
#
loop_
_entity.id
_entity.type
_entity.pdbx_description
1 polymer ?
#
loop_
_entity_poly.entity_id
_entity_poly.type
_entity_poly.pdbx_seq_one_letter_code
_entity_poly.pdbx_strand_id
1 'polypeptide(L)'
;MPASLVSKLWQATKKHVTKAVVEVIIESIAKPLTKTLREKVAAIETQTRESREESRRELRLTEERLVAAMAEQMTRALKRHAEDEAAGPMRKRARNPEGQRLGLDEALTFEALVKEFKFATKVFGTSAFSRRRLEGALVFAGYVVKSHTLKNVLARHPDTFPYNEADDTYSLVI
;
A
#
# COMPACT_ATOMS: atom_id res chain seq x y z
N MET A 1 -33.48 -40.26 -89.15
CA MET A 1 -32.27 -40.11 -88.30
C MET A 1 -32.50 -40.82 -86.98
N PRO A 2 -31.57 -41.65 -86.46
CA PRO A 2 -31.84 -42.47 -85.29
C PRO A 2 -31.71 -41.64 -84.01
N ALA A 3 -32.71 -41.72 -83.13
CA ALA A 3 -32.83 -40.96 -81.90
C ALA A 3 -31.65 -41.10 -80.90
N SER A 4 -30.80 -42.11 -81.08
CA SER A 4 -29.62 -42.36 -80.23
C SER A 4 -28.47 -41.35 -80.44
N LEU A 5 -28.34 -40.79 -81.64
CA LEU A 5 -27.31 -39.79 -81.97
C LEU A 5 -27.64 -38.42 -81.38
N VAL A 6 -28.91 -38.03 -81.44
CA VAL A 6 -29.41 -36.76 -80.87
C VAL A 6 -29.28 -36.76 -79.34
N SER A 7 -29.62 -37.88 -78.68
CA SER A 7 -29.46 -38.03 -77.23
C SER A 7 -27.99 -37.96 -76.78
N LYS A 8 -27.07 -38.60 -77.52
CA LYS A 8 -25.63 -38.54 -77.24
C LYS A 8 -25.05 -37.14 -77.46
N LEU A 9 -25.46 -36.45 -78.54
CA LEU A 9 -25.08 -35.06 -78.81
C LEU A 9 -25.60 -34.12 -77.72
N TRP A 10 -26.85 -34.27 -77.29
CA TRP A 10 -27.46 -33.47 -76.23
C TRP A 10 -26.78 -33.68 -74.86
N GLN A 11 -26.43 -34.91 -74.51
CA GLN A 11 -25.68 -35.23 -73.30
C GLN A 11 -24.26 -34.63 -73.34
N ALA A 12 -23.58 -34.69 -74.49
CA ALA A 12 -22.24 -34.11 -74.66
C ALA A 12 -22.27 -32.58 -74.56
N THR A 13 -23.22 -31.91 -75.23
CA THR A 13 -23.36 -30.45 -75.15
C THR A 13 -23.73 -30.00 -73.74
N LYS A 14 -24.63 -30.71 -73.06
CA LYS A 14 -25.01 -30.39 -71.67
C LYS A 14 -23.82 -30.48 -70.72
N LYS A 15 -22.95 -31.49 -70.89
CA LYS A 15 -21.74 -31.68 -70.08
C LYS A 15 -20.67 -30.61 -70.35
N HIS A 16 -20.54 -30.14 -71.60
CA HIS A 16 -19.64 -29.03 -71.93
C HIS A 16 -20.14 -27.69 -71.39
N VAL A 17 -21.45 -27.43 -71.50
CA VAL A 17 -22.06 -26.21 -70.97
C VAL A 17 -21.96 -26.16 -69.45
N THR A 18 -22.23 -27.26 -68.74
CA THR A 18 -22.07 -27.28 -67.27
C THR A 18 -20.63 -27.09 -66.83
N LYS A 19 -19.65 -27.70 -67.52
CA LYS A 19 -18.24 -27.51 -67.22
C LYS A 19 -17.80 -26.05 -67.42
N ALA A 20 -18.18 -25.44 -68.54
CA ALA A 20 -17.86 -24.04 -68.83
C ALA A 20 -18.49 -23.07 -67.81
N VAL A 21 -19.75 -23.30 -67.43
CA VAL A 21 -20.43 -22.49 -66.39
C VAL A 21 -19.72 -22.63 -65.04
N VAL A 22 -19.31 -23.85 -64.65
CA VAL A 22 -18.58 -24.07 -63.40
C VAL A 22 -17.21 -23.40 -63.41
N GLU A 23 -16.47 -23.48 -64.52
CA GLU A 23 -15.17 -22.78 -64.66
C GLU A 23 -15.35 -21.25 -64.53
N VAL A 24 -16.35 -20.68 -65.20
CA VAL A 24 -16.64 -19.24 -65.08
C VAL A 24 -17.00 -18.85 -63.64
N ILE A 25 -17.80 -19.65 -62.92
CA ILE A 25 -18.13 -19.38 -61.51
C ILE A 25 -16.88 -19.46 -60.62
N ILE A 26 -16.01 -20.43 -60.85
CA ILE A 26 -14.77 -20.57 -60.09
C ILE A 26 -13.86 -19.34 -60.32
N GLU A 27 -13.71 -18.91 -61.56
CA GLU A 27 -12.80 -17.80 -61.89
C GLU A 27 -13.35 -16.42 -61.55
N SER A 28 -14.62 -16.17 -61.83
CA SER A 28 -15.24 -14.86 -61.65
C SER A 28 -15.77 -14.61 -60.23
N ILE A 29 -16.08 -15.66 -59.46
CA ILE A 29 -16.73 -15.53 -58.16
C ILE A 29 -15.88 -16.14 -57.05
N ALA A 30 -15.47 -17.40 -57.17
CA ALA A 30 -14.80 -18.11 -56.06
C ALA A 30 -13.35 -17.63 -55.80
N LYS A 31 -12.55 -17.41 -56.85
CA LYS A 31 -11.16 -16.91 -56.71
C LYS A 31 -11.11 -15.49 -56.07
N PRO A 32 -11.93 -14.50 -56.48
CA PRO A 32 -11.94 -13.18 -55.85
C PRO A 32 -12.42 -13.21 -54.38
N LEU A 33 -13.44 -14.02 -54.08
CA LEU A 33 -13.97 -14.16 -52.71
C LEU A 33 -12.95 -14.78 -51.77
N THR A 34 -12.24 -15.82 -52.20
CA THR A 34 -11.19 -16.44 -51.39
C THR A 34 -10.00 -15.51 -51.16
N LYS A 35 -9.65 -14.67 -52.16
CA LYS A 35 -8.61 -13.64 -51.99
C LYS A 35 -9.01 -12.58 -50.96
N THR A 36 -10.21 -12.02 -51.09
CA THR A 36 -10.72 -11.01 -50.15
C THR A 36 -10.92 -11.55 -48.74
N LEU A 37 -11.36 -12.80 -48.59
CA LEU A 37 -11.44 -13.45 -47.28
C LEU A 37 -10.05 -13.61 -46.65
N ARG A 38 -9.03 -14.03 -47.41
CA ARG A 38 -7.65 -14.13 -46.89
C ARG A 38 -7.09 -12.78 -46.45
N GLU A 39 -7.32 -11.73 -47.23
CA GLU A 39 -6.90 -10.37 -46.88
C GLU A 39 -7.57 -9.87 -45.59
N LYS A 40 -8.87 -10.12 -45.43
CA LYS A 40 -9.60 -9.78 -44.20
C LYS A 40 -9.13 -10.58 -42.99
N VAL A 41 -8.87 -11.87 -43.16
CA VAL A 41 -8.33 -12.73 -42.08
C VAL A 41 -6.94 -12.24 -41.66
N ALA A 42 -6.06 -11.93 -42.62
CA ALA A 42 -4.73 -11.39 -42.33
C ALA A 42 -4.81 -10.05 -41.56
N ALA A 43 -5.73 -9.15 -41.93
CA ALA A 43 -5.93 -7.88 -41.23
C ALA A 43 -6.46 -8.07 -39.79
N ILE A 44 -7.33 -9.05 -39.55
CA ILE A 44 -7.82 -9.38 -38.21
C ILE A 44 -6.69 -9.97 -37.36
N GLU A 45 -5.85 -10.82 -37.94
CA GLU A 45 -4.69 -11.40 -37.24
C GLU A 45 -3.66 -10.34 -36.85
N THR A 46 -3.41 -9.33 -37.68
CA THR A 46 -2.50 -8.23 -37.31
C THR A 46 -3.09 -7.36 -36.22
N GLN A 47 -4.38 -6.99 -36.33
CA GLN A 47 -5.06 -6.17 -35.33
C GLN A 47 -5.14 -6.87 -33.96
N THR A 48 -5.37 -8.18 -33.94
CA THR A 48 -5.38 -8.96 -32.69
C THR A 48 -3.99 -9.13 -32.08
N ARG A 49 -2.93 -9.18 -32.90
CA ARG A 49 -1.54 -9.15 -32.39
C ARG A 49 -1.20 -7.82 -31.75
N GLU A 50 -1.50 -6.72 -32.43
CA GLU A 50 -1.25 -5.36 -31.92
C GLU A 50 -2.00 -5.11 -30.60
N SER A 51 -3.30 -5.44 -30.55
CA SER A 51 -4.12 -5.33 -29.34
C SER A 51 -3.58 -6.18 -28.18
N ARG A 52 -3.06 -7.38 -28.45
CA ARG A 52 -2.40 -8.22 -27.44
C ARG A 52 -1.08 -7.62 -26.95
N GLU A 53 -0.30 -7.00 -27.83
CA GLU A 53 0.93 -6.34 -27.45
C GLU A 53 0.68 -5.08 -26.61
N GLU A 54 -0.33 -4.28 -26.96
CA GLU A 54 -0.76 -3.13 -26.16
C GLU A 54 -1.24 -3.57 -24.77
N SER A 55 -2.11 -4.58 -24.70
CA SER A 55 -2.58 -5.13 -23.42
C SER A 55 -1.42 -5.62 -22.53
N ARG A 56 -0.38 -6.22 -23.15
CA ARG A 56 0.84 -6.63 -22.43
C ARG A 56 1.67 -5.46 -21.94
N ARG A 57 1.76 -4.37 -22.69
CA ARG A 57 2.46 -3.15 -22.27
C ARG A 57 1.74 -2.48 -21.11
N GLU A 58 0.40 -2.40 -21.17
CA GLU A 58 -0.42 -1.86 -20.08
C GLU A 58 -0.28 -2.70 -18.81
N LEU A 59 -0.33 -4.03 -18.92
CA LEU A 59 -0.13 -4.93 -17.78
C LEU A 59 1.24 -4.70 -17.10
N ARG A 60 2.33 -4.63 -17.86
CA ARG A 60 3.67 -4.34 -17.32
C ARG A 60 3.71 -2.99 -16.59
N LEU A 61 3.11 -1.95 -17.15
CA LEU A 61 3.01 -0.63 -16.51
C LEU A 61 2.21 -0.68 -15.20
N THR A 62 1.16 -1.49 -15.13
CA THR A 62 0.39 -1.67 -13.89
C THR A 62 1.14 -2.47 -12.83
N GLU A 63 1.87 -3.51 -13.24
CA GLU A 63 2.73 -4.29 -12.34
C GLU A 63 3.85 -3.43 -11.75
N GLU A 64 4.53 -2.62 -12.57
CA GLU A 64 5.57 -1.70 -12.10
C GLU A 64 5.03 -0.67 -11.09
N ARG A 65 3.84 -0.12 -11.35
CA ARG A 65 3.17 0.81 -10.42
C ARG A 65 2.78 0.13 -9.11
N LEU A 66 2.27 -1.10 -9.16
CA LEU A 66 1.91 -1.87 -7.97
C LEU A 66 3.14 -2.21 -7.13
N VAL A 67 4.24 -2.63 -7.77
CA VAL A 67 5.51 -2.92 -7.09
C VAL A 67 6.06 -1.65 -6.42
N ALA A 68 6.05 -0.51 -7.12
CA ALA A 68 6.47 0.76 -6.56
C ALA A 68 5.60 1.19 -5.35
N ALA A 69 4.28 1.07 -5.47
CA ALA A 69 3.35 1.39 -4.39
C ALA A 69 3.54 0.46 -3.17
N MET A 70 3.72 -0.85 -3.39
CA MET A 70 3.99 -1.81 -2.32
C MET A 70 5.33 -1.53 -1.63
N ALA A 71 6.38 -1.20 -2.38
CA ALA A 71 7.69 -0.85 -1.83
C ALA A 71 7.61 0.43 -0.96
N GLU A 72 6.86 1.44 -1.40
CA GLU A 72 6.62 2.66 -0.64
C GLU A 72 5.80 2.39 0.64
N GLN A 73 4.78 1.54 0.55
CA GLN A 73 3.98 1.15 1.72
C GLN A 73 4.82 0.39 2.74
N MET A 74 5.66 -0.53 2.28
CA MET A 74 6.56 -1.32 3.13
C MET A 74 7.61 -0.45 3.81
N THR A 75 8.23 0.49 3.10
CA THR A 75 9.17 1.45 3.71
C THR A 75 8.49 2.36 4.74
N ARG A 76 7.27 2.82 4.48
CA ARG A 76 6.47 3.58 5.47
C ARG A 76 6.09 2.73 6.69
N ALA A 77 5.84 1.43 6.52
CA ALA A 77 5.58 0.52 7.63
C ALA A 77 6.84 0.25 8.47
N LEU A 78 7.97 0.02 7.82
CA LEU A 78 9.27 -0.17 8.48
C LEU A 78 9.71 1.07 9.26
N LYS A 79 9.52 2.28 8.71
CA LYS A 79 9.78 3.53 9.44
C LYS A 79 8.92 3.67 10.70
N ARG A 80 7.61 3.37 10.60
CA ARG A 80 6.71 3.38 11.76
C ARG A 80 7.11 2.34 12.81
N HIS A 81 7.52 1.15 12.39
CA HIS A 81 8.04 0.14 13.31
C HIS A 81 9.34 0.57 14.00
N ALA A 82 10.27 1.18 13.26
CA ALA A 82 11.51 1.72 13.83
C ALA A 82 11.23 2.88 14.80
N GLU A 83 10.29 3.77 14.49
CA GLU A 83 9.82 4.82 15.39
C GLU A 83 9.13 4.24 16.63
N ASP A 84 8.37 3.15 16.49
CA ASP A 84 7.74 2.46 17.60
C ASP A 84 8.76 1.70 18.47
N GLU A 85 9.86 1.19 17.91
CA GLU A 85 10.98 0.62 18.68
C GLU A 85 11.83 1.67 19.38
N ALA A 86 12.07 2.81 18.73
CA ALA A 86 12.74 3.98 19.32
C ALA A 86 11.86 4.68 20.37
N ALA A 87 10.54 4.58 20.24
CA ALA A 87 9.58 5.01 21.23
C ALA A 87 9.69 4.10 22.46
N GLY A 88 10.28 4.65 23.54
CA GLY A 88 10.52 3.93 24.78
C GLY A 88 9.29 3.20 25.35
N PRO A 89 9.50 2.29 26.31
CA PRO A 89 8.50 1.31 26.75
C PRO A 89 7.14 1.93 27.09
N MET A 90 7.04 3.16 27.60
CA MET A 90 5.77 3.80 27.94
C MET A 90 4.86 4.11 26.74
N ARG A 91 5.38 4.42 25.54
CA ARG A 91 4.54 4.68 24.35
C ARG A 91 3.89 3.40 23.81
N LYS A 92 4.63 2.30 23.77
CA LYS A 92 4.10 0.96 23.42
C LYS A 92 2.97 0.54 24.36
N ARG A 93 3.05 0.97 25.63
CA ARG A 93 2.10 0.66 26.70
C ARG A 93 0.80 1.48 26.63
N ALA A 94 0.87 2.72 26.16
CA ALA A 94 -0.31 3.56 25.93
C ALA A 94 -1.21 3.01 24.82
N ARG A 95 -0.62 2.37 23.80
CA ARG A 95 -1.37 1.71 22.72
C ARG A 95 -1.98 0.36 23.12
N ASN A 96 -1.45 -0.31 24.14
CA ASN A 96 -1.94 -1.62 24.57
C ASN A 96 -2.02 -1.72 26.11
N PRO A 97 -3.15 -1.29 26.71
CA PRO A 97 -3.28 -1.08 28.16
C PRO A 97 -3.57 -2.35 28.98
N GLU A 98 -3.62 -3.54 28.39
CA GLU A 98 -4.03 -4.75 29.12
C GLU A 98 -3.00 -5.18 30.19
N GLY A 99 -3.39 -5.03 31.46
CA GLY A 99 -3.22 -6.09 32.46
C GLY A 99 -2.23 -5.88 33.61
N GLN A 100 -1.15 -5.09 33.48
CA GLN A 100 -0.07 -5.12 34.50
C GLN A 100 0.65 -3.79 34.74
N ARG A 101 -0.03 -2.69 35.10
CA ARG A 101 0.64 -1.36 35.11
C ARG A 101 0.11 -0.34 36.12
N LEU A 102 0.38 -0.56 37.39
CA LEU A 102 0.32 0.54 38.38
C LEU A 102 1.68 0.72 39.07
N GLY A 103 2.29 -0.35 39.59
CA GLY A 103 3.61 -0.25 40.23
C GLY A 103 4.77 0.01 39.27
N LEU A 104 4.73 -0.55 38.05
CA LEU A 104 5.79 -0.33 37.06
C LEU A 104 5.71 1.08 36.42
N ASP A 105 4.52 1.68 36.40
CA ASP A 105 4.30 3.02 35.85
C ASP A 105 4.81 4.10 36.81
N GLU A 106 4.72 3.89 38.13
CA GLU A 106 5.29 4.82 39.13
C GLU A 106 6.83 4.84 39.07
N ALA A 107 7.49 3.67 39.00
CA ALA A 107 8.95 3.59 38.89
C ALA A 107 9.47 4.26 37.60
N LEU A 108 8.81 4.01 36.46
CA LEU A 108 9.17 4.65 35.18
C LEU A 108 8.89 6.16 35.21
N THR A 109 7.80 6.58 35.85
CA THR A 109 7.48 8.01 36.01
C THR A 109 8.52 8.71 36.89
N PHE A 110 8.98 8.06 37.97
CA PHE A 110 10.07 8.57 38.81
C PHE A 110 11.38 8.73 38.03
N GLU A 111 11.80 7.70 37.29
CA GLU A 111 13.01 7.79 36.46
C GLU A 111 12.90 8.87 35.37
N ALA A 112 11.73 8.98 34.74
CA ALA A 112 11.45 10.01 33.76
C ALA A 112 11.54 11.42 34.38
N LEU A 113 10.94 11.64 35.54
CA LEU A 113 11.04 12.92 36.27
C LEU A 113 12.49 13.27 36.57
N VAL A 114 13.27 12.35 37.12
CA VAL A 114 14.68 12.60 37.43
C VAL A 114 15.47 12.99 36.16
N LYS A 115 15.23 12.31 35.03
CA LYS A 115 15.88 12.63 33.76
C LYS A 115 15.47 14.01 33.23
N GLU A 116 14.18 14.31 33.25
CA GLU A 116 13.65 15.60 32.77
C GLU A 116 14.14 16.77 33.64
N PHE A 117 14.12 16.63 34.98
CA PHE A 117 14.68 17.64 35.87
C PHE A 117 16.18 17.83 35.63
N LYS A 118 16.97 16.76 35.47
CA LYS A 118 18.41 16.88 35.16
C LYS A 118 18.65 17.56 33.82
N PHE A 119 17.87 17.22 32.80
CA PHE A 119 17.93 17.86 31.49
C PHE A 119 17.58 19.35 31.60
N ALA A 120 16.47 19.68 32.25
CA ALA A 120 15.96 21.03 32.30
C ALA A 120 16.82 21.94 33.19
N THR A 121 17.38 21.44 34.29
CA THR A 121 18.42 22.14 35.06
C THR A 121 19.66 22.41 34.19
N LYS A 122 20.09 21.45 33.37
CA LYS A 122 21.25 21.60 32.48
C LYS A 122 21.00 22.61 31.34
N VAL A 123 19.81 22.61 30.76
CA VAL A 123 19.49 23.42 29.56
C VAL A 123 19.00 24.82 29.92
N PHE A 124 18.16 24.93 30.95
CA PHE A 124 17.49 26.18 31.31
C PHE A 124 18.02 26.81 32.59
N GLY A 125 18.91 26.12 33.33
CA GLY A 125 19.42 26.61 34.62
C GLY A 125 18.36 26.62 35.73
N THR A 126 17.16 26.09 35.48
CA THR A 126 16.05 26.07 36.44
C THR A 126 15.92 24.71 37.08
N SER A 127 15.99 24.65 38.41
CA SER A 127 15.77 23.42 39.19
C SER A 127 14.34 23.27 39.73
N ALA A 128 13.48 24.27 39.54
CA ALA A 128 12.11 24.31 40.07
C ALA A 128 11.06 24.30 38.95
N PHE A 129 10.05 23.43 39.08
CA PHE A 129 9.01 23.21 38.09
C PHE A 129 7.65 23.12 38.77
N SER A 130 6.66 23.86 38.24
CA SER A 130 5.28 23.67 38.66
C SER A 130 4.77 22.30 38.24
N ARG A 131 3.78 21.79 38.97
CA ARG A 131 3.22 20.46 38.71
C ARG A 131 2.69 20.30 37.28
N ARG A 132 2.04 21.34 36.75
CA ARG A 132 1.54 21.36 35.35
C ARG A 132 2.66 21.28 34.32
N ARG A 133 3.80 21.91 34.61
CA ARG A 133 4.98 21.88 33.73
C ARG A 133 5.61 20.49 33.71
N LEU A 134 5.63 19.80 34.85
CA LEU A 134 6.07 18.40 34.93
C LEU A 134 5.13 17.46 34.18
N GLU A 135 3.82 17.61 34.34
CA GLU A 135 2.83 16.84 33.56
C GLU A 135 3.03 17.06 32.06
N GLY A 136 3.18 18.32 31.63
CA GLY A 136 3.43 18.68 30.23
C GLY A 136 4.75 18.14 29.68
N ALA A 137 5.84 18.23 30.44
CA ALA A 137 7.15 17.71 30.05
C ALA A 137 7.12 16.20 29.87
N LEU A 138 6.48 15.47 30.78
CA LEU A 138 6.34 14.02 30.69
C LEU A 138 5.52 13.63 29.46
N VAL A 139 4.38 14.28 29.22
CA VAL A 139 3.56 14.04 28.02
C VAL A 139 4.35 14.34 26.74
N PHE A 140 5.09 15.45 26.70
CA PHE A 140 5.90 15.85 25.55
C PHE A 140 7.04 14.87 25.26
N ALA A 141 7.75 14.41 26.30
CA ALA A 141 8.78 13.39 26.22
C ALA A 141 8.21 11.99 25.86
N GLY A 142 6.90 11.89 25.62
CA GLY A 142 6.23 10.67 25.19
C GLY A 142 5.84 9.75 26.34
N TYR A 143 5.93 10.22 27.58
CA TYR A 143 5.42 9.53 28.74
C TYR A 143 3.92 9.78 28.89
N VAL A 144 3.09 8.76 28.70
CA VAL A 144 1.66 8.85 29.03
C VAL A 144 1.51 8.68 30.53
N VAL A 145 1.39 9.80 31.24
CA VAL A 145 1.26 9.80 32.70
C VAL A 145 -0.18 10.12 33.04
N LYS A 146 -0.88 9.15 33.64
CA LYS A 146 -2.16 9.46 34.28
C LYS A 146 -1.85 10.44 35.42
N SER A 147 -2.60 11.53 35.53
CA SER A 147 -2.33 12.59 36.50
C SER A 147 -2.23 12.09 37.95
N HIS A 148 -2.93 11.00 38.29
CA HIS A 148 -2.82 10.34 39.59
C HIS A 148 -1.47 9.65 39.83
N THR A 149 -0.83 9.09 38.81
CA THR A 149 0.48 8.44 38.92
C THR A 149 1.56 9.46 39.26
N LEU A 150 1.55 10.63 38.61
CA LEU A 150 2.47 11.72 38.95
C LEU A 150 2.26 12.19 40.39
N LYS A 151 1.00 12.43 40.79
CA LYS A 151 0.66 12.82 42.18
C LYS A 151 1.21 11.81 43.18
N ASN A 152 1.02 10.52 42.93
CA ASN A 152 1.50 9.47 43.82
C ASN A 152 3.02 9.43 43.92
N VAL A 153 3.73 9.58 42.80
CA VAL A 153 5.20 9.60 42.79
C VAL A 153 5.73 10.82 43.55
N LEU A 154 5.20 12.02 43.29
CA LEU A 154 5.60 13.23 44.01
C LEU A 154 5.29 13.12 45.51
N ALA A 155 4.14 12.57 45.88
CA ALA A 155 3.75 12.41 47.29
C ALA A 155 4.58 11.34 48.03
N ARG A 156 5.05 10.29 47.33
CA ARG A 156 5.85 9.21 47.92
C ARG A 156 7.35 9.49 47.97
N HIS A 157 7.82 10.50 47.24
CA HIS A 157 9.22 10.90 47.18
C HIS A 157 9.43 12.38 47.56
N PRO A 158 8.97 12.83 48.75
CA PRO A 158 9.07 14.23 49.17
C PRO A 158 10.52 14.69 49.34
N ASP A 159 11.43 13.78 49.72
CA ASP A 159 12.85 14.12 49.92
C ASP A 159 13.58 14.34 48.59
N THR A 160 13.15 13.65 47.54
CA THR A 160 13.73 13.77 46.18
C THR A 160 13.11 14.92 45.40
N PHE A 161 11.80 15.13 45.58
CA PHE A 161 11.03 16.19 44.96
C PHE A 161 10.35 17.07 46.01
N PRO A 162 11.11 17.86 46.79
CA PRO A 162 10.50 18.75 47.76
C PRO A 162 9.60 19.77 47.06
N TYR A 163 8.45 19.99 47.68
CA TYR A 163 7.46 20.96 47.25
C TYR A 163 7.68 22.27 47.99
N ASN A 164 7.85 23.35 47.24
CA ASN A 164 7.91 24.71 47.77
C ASN A 164 6.53 25.36 47.64
N GLU A 165 5.85 25.52 48.77
CA GLU A 165 4.52 26.13 48.86
C GLU A 165 4.49 27.60 48.45
N ALA A 166 5.60 28.33 48.65
CA ALA A 166 5.66 29.76 48.32
C ALA A 166 5.52 30.02 46.82
N ASP A 167 6.02 29.09 46.00
CA ASP A 167 6.12 29.25 44.55
C ASP A 167 5.26 28.22 43.77
N ASP A 168 4.54 27.32 44.45
CA ASP A 168 3.82 26.18 43.84
C ASP A 168 4.72 25.37 42.88
N THR A 169 5.93 25.05 43.33
CA THR A 169 6.92 24.32 42.53
C THR A 169 7.53 23.13 43.25
N TYR A 170 7.91 22.13 42.46
CA TYR A 170 8.73 21.01 42.88
C TYR A 170 10.16 21.25 42.40
N SER A 171 11.13 20.96 43.27
CA SER A 171 12.55 20.97 42.91
C SER A 171 13.15 19.58 43.01
N LEU A 172 14.21 19.29 42.25
CA LEU A 172 14.93 18.02 42.36
C LEU A 172 16.10 18.14 43.34
N VAL A 173 16.16 17.25 44.33
CA VAL A 173 17.28 17.10 45.27
C VAL A 173 17.86 15.70 45.13
N ILE A 174 19.09 15.59 44.59
CA ILE A 174 19.88 14.36 44.46
C ILE A 174 21.34 14.68 44.76
#